data_AF-A0A5K1UF66-F1
#
_entry.id   AF-A0A5K1UF66-F1
#
_cell.length_a   1.000
_cell.length_b   1.000
_cell.length_c   1.000
_cell.angle_alpha   90.00
_cell.angle_beta   90.00
_cell.angle_gamma   90.00
#
_symmetry.space_group_name_H-M   'P 1'
#
loop_
_entity.id
_entity.type
_entity.pdbx_description
1 polymer ?
#
loop_
_entity_poly.entity_id
_entity_poly.type
_entity_poly.pdbx_seq_one_letter_code
_entity_poly.pdbx_strand_id
1 'polypeptide(L)'
;MSAFKLIGVANNRTWGPDSKNEELVNQCMGELKKYQFEPSMKFEKIGKICDFTSGSYQKNVKDANKNSNEGNALEDEQQFQTVDLRAGQKQKGPMYNKKKIMNKQTTQAFAQKQEEENNLYSSRIKTAEQKKQKLLQQAKTARMNARHRIFTEWSIEPTPVWTVECEVMFNELPKKLIKMENFQMQDIYFRGRLLYYDKKFENINVKNPPGLVNQNKDNNYLVCKTMDDESLMQILHDEDKKVKAAAGSDGMSSSNIIVVSTDQVLSCLMSAAQSKYSWHLLITKEGNKIIIDKDEDSIVDLLTVNENSIDAPTQDNENKINSLQALGFEAIKINQRFRKQVLLKNEQAEQFDNASFTAPNCRNFDVLYRYRKITIPPIVHGSSKKNCTLITRGEIHSKLKGTANSYVYICALNEYDIKSHKNWRSQIENQKGALLANEIRNNTSKLQKFICQALISGCEDIKLGFISRKNANDAENHNILSIQSHKTKDLSTQIGLKYENIWGILRYIVDIISEKPDGKYVILKDPLKALLRLYCTHDDENN
;
A
#
# COMPACT_ATOMS: atom_id res chain seq x y z
N MET A 1 5.13 41.54 29.71
CA MET A 1 3.87 42.27 29.45
C MET A 1 3.64 42.27 27.95
N SER A 2 2.63 41.55 27.46
CA SER A 2 2.21 41.60 26.06
C SER A 2 1.64 43.00 25.77
N ALA A 3 2.28 43.76 24.88
CA ALA A 3 1.83 45.09 24.51
C ALA A 3 0.49 45.00 23.75
N PHE A 4 -0.61 45.38 24.39
CA PHE A 4 -1.88 45.59 23.71
C PHE A 4 -1.83 46.95 23.00
N LYS A 5 -1.90 46.91 21.66
CA LYS A 5 -1.94 48.12 20.83
C LYS A 5 -3.41 48.54 20.70
N LEU A 6 -3.82 49.58 21.43
CA LEU A 6 -5.16 50.15 21.32
C LEU A 6 -5.28 50.91 20.00
N ILE A 7 -6.19 50.47 19.12
CA ILE A 7 -6.48 51.14 17.85
C ILE A 7 -7.86 51.79 18.00
N GLY A 8 -7.88 53.12 18.11
CA GLY A 8 -9.10 53.90 18.18
C GLY A 8 -9.53 54.35 16.79
N VAL A 9 -10.74 53.98 16.36
CA VAL A 9 -11.33 54.47 15.11
C VAL A 9 -12.25 55.64 15.45
N ALA A 10 -11.80 56.86 15.20
CA ALA A 10 -12.63 58.05 15.32
C ALA A 10 -13.11 58.49 13.93
N ASN A 11 -14.42 58.58 13.74
CA ASN A 11 -15.04 59.16 12.55
C ASN A 11 -16.00 60.28 12.97
N ASN A 12 -15.75 61.49 12.48
CA ASN A 12 -16.52 62.68 12.86
C ASN A 12 -17.70 62.96 11.92
N ARG A 13 -17.87 62.20 10.83
CA ARG A 13 -18.89 62.47 9.81
C ARG A 13 -19.95 61.37 9.66
N THR A 14 -19.58 60.12 9.86
CA THR A 14 -20.51 58.99 9.72
C THR A 14 -20.23 57.95 10.80
N TRP A 15 -21.25 57.15 11.15
CA TRP A 15 -21.09 56.04 12.08
C TRP A 15 -20.50 54.78 11.41
N GLY A 16 -20.28 54.81 10.09
CA GLY A 16 -19.73 53.70 9.30
C GLY A 16 -18.26 53.89 8.88
N PRO A 17 -17.67 52.91 8.19
CA PRO A 17 -16.30 53.00 7.70
C PRO A 17 -16.16 54.12 6.66
N ASP A 18 -15.21 55.03 6.86
CA ASP A 18 -14.89 56.11 5.91
C ASP A 18 -13.71 55.69 5.02
N SER A 19 -13.93 55.71 3.70
CA SER A 19 -12.92 55.38 2.69
C SER A 19 -11.78 56.39 2.62
N LYS A 20 -11.94 57.58 3.23
CA LYS A 20 -10.90 58.62 3.33
C LYS A 20 -9.99 58.49 4.55
N ASN A 21 -10.30 57.58 5.49
CA ASN A 21 -9.42 57.29 6.62
C ASN A 21 -8.33 56.30 6.18
N GLU A 22 -7.19 56.83 5.75
CA GLU A 22 -6.07 56.03 5.22
C GLU A 22 -5.52 55.01 6.21
N GLU A 23 -5.55 55.31 7.51
CA GLU A 23 -5.04 54.42 8.55
C GLU A 23 -5.92 53.17 8.67
N LEU A 24 -7.24 53.32 8.64
CA LEU A 24 -8.20 52.22 8.66
C LEU A 24 -8.14 51.38 7.38
N VAL A 25 -8.03 52.03 6.22
CA VAL A 25 -7.94 51.35 4.91
C VAL A 25 -6.65 50.54 4.81
N ASN A 26 -5.52 51.06 5.26
CA ASN A 26 -4.25 50.35 5.19
C ASN A 26 -4.18 49.19 6.20
N GLN A 27 -4.80 49.34 7.38
CA GLN A 27 -4.76 48.32 8.42
C GLN A 27 -5.79 47.19 8.21
N CYS A 28 -7.01 47.50 7.77
CA CYS A 28 -8.09 46.51 7.61
C CYS A 28 -8.26 46.02 6.16
N MET A 29 -7.92 46.85 5.17
CA MET A 29 -8.18 46.58 3.73
C MET A 29 -6.89 46.58 2.88
N GLY A 30 -5.71 46.59 3.50
CA GLY A 30 -4.42 46.65 2.80
C GLY A 30 -4.19 45.44 1.88
N GLU A 31 -4.64 44.26 2.28
CA GLU A 31 -4.61 43.04 1.47
C GLU A 31 -5.60 43.09 0.29
N LEU A 32 -6.78 43.71 0.49
CA LEU A 32 -7.87 43.81 -0.49
C LEU A 32 -7.59 44.81 -1.62
N LYS A 33 -6.66 45.77 -1.44
CA LYS A 33 -6.18 46.62 -2.55
C LYS A 33 -5.31 45.86 -3.56
N LYS A 34 -4.69 44.75 -3.15
CA LYS A 34 -3.78 43.97 -4.02
C LYS A 34 -4.53 43.05 -4.98
N TYR A 35 -5.78 42.71 -4.68
CA TYR A 35 -6.57 41.75 -5.43
C TYR A 35 -7.93 42.33 -5.78
N GLN A 36 -8.41 42.09 -7.01
CA GLN A 36 -9.76 42.46 -7.40
C GLN A 36 -10.75 41.63 -6.60
N PHE A 37 -11.56 42.27 -5.74
CA PHE A 37 -12.48 41.56 -4.87
C PHE A 37 -13.67 41.02 -5.68
N GLU A 38 -13.79 39.70 -5.73
CA GLU A 38 -14.95 39.01 -6.29
C GLU A 38 -15.69 38.26 -5.16
N PRO A 39 -16.97 38.58 -4.89
CA PRO A 39 -17.74 37.95 -3.81
C PRO A 39 -18.18 36.54 -4.20
N SER A 40 -17.26 35.58 -4.22
CA SER A 40 -17.57 34.16 -4.37
C SER A 40 -17.79 33.51 -3.01
N MET A 41 -19.04 33.56 -2.51
CA MET A 41 -19.44 32.80 -1.34
C MET A 41 -20.57 31.82 -1.69
N LYS A 42 -20.19 30.69 -2.30
CA LYS A 42 -20.98 29.45 -2.26
C LYS A 42 -20.07 28.23 -2.23
N PHE A 43 -20.46 27.22 -1.45
CA PHE A 43 -19.91 25.87 -1.53
C PHE A 43 -20.28 25.24 -2.89
N GLU A 44 -19.63 25.71 -3.96
CA GLU A 44 -19.82 25.20 -5.30
C GLU A 44 -18.89 24.03 -5.59
N LYS A 45 -19.32 23.19 -6.53
CA LYS A 45 -18.60 21.99 -6.94
C LYS A 45 -17.33 22.42 -7.69
N ILE A 46 -16.14 22.17 -7.10
CA ILE A 46 -14.82 22.67 -7.53
C ILE A 46 -14.30 22.00 -8.84
N GLY A 47 -15.16 21.38 -9.64
CA GLY A 47 -14.77 20.67 -10.86
C GLY A 47 -15.57 21.10 -12.08
N LYS A 48 -14.96 21.91 -12.96
CA LYS A 48 -15.47 22.22 -14.29
C LYS A 48 -14.38 21.96 -15.33
N ILE A 49 -14.72 21.23 -16.39
CA ILE A 49 -13.82 20.95 -17.50
C ILE A 49 -14.02 22.05 -18.54
N CYS A 50 -12.94 22.68 -18.99
CA CYS A 50 -12.96 23.55 -20.16
C CYS A 50 -12.71 22.68 -21.40
N ASP A 51 -13.72 22.51 -22.24
CA ASP A 51 -13.65 21.73 -23.48
C ASP A 51 -14.05 22.61 -24.66
N PHE A 52 -13.07 22.97 -25.48
CA PHE A 52 -13.25 23.78 -26.70
C PHE A 52 -13.78 22.95 -27.90
N THR A 53 -13.95 21.63 -27.74
CA THR A 53 -14.42 20.73 -28.81
C THR A 53 -15.88 20.31 -28.66
N SER A 54 -16.55 20.68 -27.56
CA SER A 54 -17.99 20.51 -27.29
C SER A 54 -18.57 19.08 -27.44
N GLY A 55 -17.74 18.04 -27.44
CA GLY A 55 -18.20 16.66 -27.63
C GLY A 55 -18.89 16.04 -26.41
N SER A 56 -18.67 16.59 -25.22
CA SER A 56 -18.90 15.85 -23.97
C SER A 56 -20.20 16.19 -23.22
N TYR A 57 -20.93 17.27 -23.59
CA TYR A 57 -21.95 17.88 -22.71
C TYR A 57 -23.37 18.03 -23.28
N GLN A 58 -23.72 17.38 -24.40
CA GLN A 58 -25.10 17.48 -24.93
C GLN A 58 -26.16 16.68 -24.16
N LYS A 59 -25.82 15.97 -23.06
CA LYS A 59 -26.80 15.12 -22.36
C LYS A 59 -27.64 15.80 -21.27
N ASN A 60 -27.32 17.02 -20.83
CA ASN A 60 -28.09 17.70 -19.79
C ASN A 60 -28.33 19.18 -20.10
N VAL A 61 -29.40 19.46 -20.86
CA VAL A 61 -29.89 20.82 -21.19
C VAL A 61 -30.24 21.64 -19.93
N LYS A 62 -30.40 21.01 -18.76
CA LYS A 62 -30.72 21.70 -17.49
C LYS A 62 -29.56 22.45 -16.84
N ASP A 63 -28.31 22.14 -17.19
CA ASP A 63 -27.14 22.76 -16.54
C ASP A 63 -26.61 23.99 -17.31
N ALA A 64 -27.03 24.18 -18.56
CA ALA A 64 -26.59 25.32 -19.38
C ALA A 64 -27.14 26.68 -18.90
N ASN A 65 -28.31 26.71 -18.26
CA ASN A 65 -29.00 27.96 -17.91
C ASN A 65 -28.66 28.53 -16.52
N LYS A 66 -27.72 27.94 -15.77
CA LYS A 66 -27.43 28.40 -14.39
C LYS A 66 -26.27 29.38 -14.24
N ASN A 67 -25.34 29.43 -15.20
CA ASN A 67 -24.12 30.23 -15.07
C ASN A 67 -23.88 31.11 -16.31
N SER A 68 -24.83 31.98 -16.64
CA SER A 68 -24.65 33.02 -17.66
C SER A 68 -24.60 34.40 -17.00
N ASN A 69 -23.44 34.72 -16.43
CA ASN A 69 -23.03 36.09 -16.16
C ASN A 69 -21.54 36.12 -16.49
N GLU A 70 -21.21 36.21 -17.78
CA GLU A 70 -20.01 36.84 -18.36
C GLU A 70 -19.80 36.44 -19.83
N GLY A 71 -19.58 37.46 -20.67
CA GLY A 71 -18.81 37.43 -21.91
C GLY A 71 -19.12 36.36 -22.98
N ASN A 72 -20.05 36.67 -23.88
CA ASN A 72 -20.10 36.03 -25.21
C ASN A 72 -18.90 36.49 -26.04
N ALA A 73 -17.76 35.81 -25.92
CA ALA A 73 -16.58 36.01 -26.77
C ALA A 73 -16.31 34.82 -27.72
N LEU A 74 -17.08 33.73 -27.63
CA LEU A 74 -16.80 32.49 -28.36
C LEU A 74 -17.47 32.36 -29.74
N GLU A 75 -18.44 33.22 -30.07
CA GLU A 75 -19.12 33.14 -31.38
C GLU A 75 -18.29 33.81 -32.50
N ASP A 76 -17.38 34.72 -32.18
CA ASP A 76 -16.64 35.50 -33.20
C ASP A 76 -15.37 34.80 -33.73
N GLU A 77 -14.88 33.72 -33.10
CA GLU A 77 -13.62 33.06 -33.50
C GLU A 77 -13.78 31.95 -34.56
N GLN A 78 -14.98 31.47 -34.85
CA GLN A 78 -15.20 30.46 -35.91
C GLN A 78 -15.10 31.04 -37.34
N GLN A 79 -14.89 32.34 -37.47
CA GLN A 79 -14.80 33.03 -38.76
C GLN A 79 -13.39 33.01 -39.36
N PHE A 80 -12.36 32.58 -38.61
CA PHE A 80 -10.99 32.51 -39.10
C PHE A 80 -10.68 31.13 -39.68
N GLN A 81 -10.50 31.07 -41.00
CA GLN A 81 -10.07 29.86 -41.71
C GLN A 81 -8.56 29.90 -41.94
N THR A 82 -7.82 28.88 -41.50
CA THR A 82 -6.40 28.72 -41.83
C THR A 82 -6.23 28.56 -43.33
N VAL A 83 -5.33 29.35 -43.93
CA VAL A 83 -5.09 29.40 -45.38
C VAL A 83 -4.37 28.13 -45.83
N ASP A 84 -5.13 27.07 -46.05
CA ASP A 84 -4.65 25.86 -46.70
C ASP A 84 -5.78 25.22 -47.54
N LEU A 85 -5.46 24.87 -48.80
CA LEU A 85 -6.40 24.62 -49.92
C LEU A 85 -7.19 23.29 -49.83
N ARG A 86 -7.67 22.88 -48.65
CA ARG A 86 -8.46 21.64 -48.48
C ARG A 86 -9.89 21.94 -47.99
N ALA A 87 -10.87 21.47 -48.74
CA ALA A 87 -12.29 21.66 -48.46
C ALA A 87 -12.70 21.04 -47.11
N GLY A 88 -13.25 21.87 -46.21
CA GLY A 88 -13.72 21.44 -44.89
C GLY A 88 -14.97 20.55 -44.95
N GLN A 89 -14.98 19.50 -44.13
CA GLN A 89 -16.14 18.60 -43.94
C GLN A 89 -17.27 19.33 -43.19
N LYS A 90 -18.45 19.40 -43.81
CA LYS A 90 -19.68 19.90 -43.17
C LYS A 90 -20.19 18.89 -42.12
N GLN A 91 -20.32 19.31 -40.86
CA GLN A 91 -21.00 18.52 -39.83
C GLN A 91 -22.53 18.54 -40.02
N LYS A 92 -23.18 17.38 -39.85
CA LYS A 92 -24.64 17.18 -39.96
C LYS A 92 -25.35 17.62 -38.67
N GLY A 93 -26.31 18.54 -38.78
CA GLY A 93 -27.15 19.00 -37.66
C GLY A 93 -28.17 17.94 -37.17
N PRO A 94 -28.69 18.06 -35.93
CA PRO A 94 -29.60 17.07 -35.35
C PRO A 94 -31.07 17.30 -35.78
N MET A 95 -31.74 16.21 -36.14
CA MET A 95 -33.14 16.15 -36.59
C MET A 95 -34.13 16.43 -35.45
N TYR A 96 -34.98 17.45 -35.61
CA TYR A 96 -36.06 17.81 -34.70
C TYR A 96 -37.33 16.94 -34.89
N ASN A 97 -37.93 16.57 -33.75
CA ASN A 97 -39.17 15.81 -33.59
C ASN A 97 -40.39 16.46 -34.29
N LYS A 98 -41.09 15.71 -35.15
CA LYS A 98 -42.43 16.08 -35.67
C LYS A 98 -43.53 15.66 -34.68
N LYS A 99 -44.24 16.65 -34.12
CA LYS A 99 -45.51 16.46 -33.39
C LYS A 99 -46.61 16.00 -34.35
N LYS A 100 -47.36 14.96 -33.99
CA LYS A 100 -48.62 14.59 -34.68
C LYS A 100 -49.82 15.14 -33.93
N ILE A 101 -50.75 15.68 -34.72
CA ILE A 101 -51.97 16.39 -34.38
C ILE A 101 -53.08 15.39 -34.00
N MET A 102 -53.88 15.76 -33.01
CA MET A 102 -55.04 15.00 -32.49
C MET A 102 -56.30 15.36 -33.27
N ASN A 103 -57.08 14.37 -33.72
CA ASN A 103 -58.43 14.62 -34.22
C ASN A 103 -59.46 13.60 -33.69
N LYS A 104 -60.50 14.22 -33.13
CA LYS A 104 -61.82 13.88 -32.58
C LYS A 104 -62.41 12.46 -32.69
N GLN A 105 -62.99 12.11 -31.55
CA GLN A 105 -63.88 11.02 -31.15
C GLN A 105 -65.07 10.77 -32.09
N THR A 106 -65.27 9.49 -32.43
CA THR A 106 -66.58 8.83 -32.49
C THR A 106 -66.48 7.51 -31.72
N THR A 107 -67.61 6.86 -31.48
CA THR A 107 -67.98 5.77 -30.54
C THR A 107 -67.04 4.57 -30.32
N GLN A 108 -65.83 4.53 -30.88
CA GLN A 108 -64.71 3.66 -30.47
C GLN A 108 -64.01 4.11 -29.18
N ALA A 109 -64.29 5.34 -28.71
CA ALA A 109 -63.65 5.96 -27.54
C ALA A 109 -63.97 5.30 -26.18
N PHE A 110 -64.95 4.40 -26.07
CA PHE A 110 -65.22 3.68 -24.82
C PHE A 110 -64.47 2.34 -24.76
N ALA A 111 -64.43 1.60 -25.87
CA ALA A 111 -63.67 0.36 -26.00
C ALA A 111 -62.15 0.61 -25.96
N GLN A 112 -61.68 1.65 -26.65
CA GLN A 112 -60.27 2.06 -26.56
C GLN A 112 -59.89 2.56 -25.16
N LYS A 113 -60.80 3.18 -24.40
CA LYS A 113 -60.50 3.62 -23.03
C LYS A 113 -60.34 2.44 -22.06
N GLN A 114 -61.06 1.34 -22.30
CA GLN A 114 -60.95 0.11 -21.51
C GLN A 114 -59.70 -0.71 -21.88
N GLU A 115 -59.33 -0.76 -23.16
CA GLU A 115 -58.05 -1.32 -23.61
C GLU A 115 -56.86 -0.44 -23.22
N GLU A 116 -56.99 0.89 -23.25
CA GLU A 116 -55.97 1.82 -22.75
C GLU A 116 -55.84 1.76 -21.24
N GLU A 117 -56.91 1.58 -20.45
CA GLU A 117 -56.80 1.36 -19.00
C GLU A 117 -56.10 0.04 -18.68
N ASN A 118 -56.42 -1.04 -19.40
CA ASN A 118 -55.75 -2.33 -19.25
C ASN A 118 -54.29 -2.29 -19.73
N ASN A 119 -53.98 -1.56 -20.81
CA ASN A 119 -52.61 -1.31 -21.26
C ASN A 119 -51.87 -0.30 -20.37
N LEU A 120 -52.54 0.66 -19.73
CA LEU A 120 -51.93 1.53 -18.71
C LEU A 120 -51.61 0.74 -17.44
N TYR A 121 -52.46 -0.19 -17.02
CA TYR A 121 -52.18 -1.08 -15.90
C TYR A 121 -51.03 -2.05 -16.23
N SER A 122 -51.04 -2.68 -17.41
CA SER A 122 -49.96 -3.61 -17.80
C SER A 122 -48.63 -2.89 -18.11
N SER A 123 -48.67 -1.68 -18.68
CA SER A 123 -47.48 -0.85 -18.90
C SER A 123 -46.97 -0.25 -17.60
N ARG A 124 -47.82 0.14 -16.63
CA ARG A 124 -47.37 0.53 -15.29
C ARG A 124 -46.70 -0.62 -14.55
N ILE A 125 -47.19 -1.85 -14.69
CA ILE A 125 -46.55 -3.05 -14.10
C ILE A 125 -45.19 -3.33 -14.77
N LYS A 126 -45.12 -3.34 -16.11
CA LYS A 126 -43.84 -3.53 -16.84
C LYS A 126 -42.83 -2.40 -16.59
N THR A 127 -43.30 -1.15 -16.45
CA THR A 127 -42.45 0.02 -16.17
C THR A 127 -42.05 0.08 -14.70
N ALA A 128 -42.89 -0.38 -13.77
CA ALA A 128 -42.56 -0.51 -12.35
C ALA A 128 -41.56 -1.64 -12.13
N GLU A 129 -41.69 -2.76 -12.83
CA GLU A 129 -40.76 -3.88 -12.75
C GLU A 129 -39.42 -3.56 -13.42
N GLN A 130 -39.42 -2.90 -14.58
CA GLN A 130 -38.18 -2.36 -15.18
C GLN A 130 -37.56 -1.25 -14.33
N LYS A 131 -38.34 -0.36 -13.71
CA LYS A 131 -37.82 0.62 -12.76
C LYS A 131 -37.27 -0.07 -11.52
N LYS A 132 -37.93 -1.10 -10.99
CA LYS A 132 -37.44 -1.89 -9.85
C LYS A 132 -36.16 -2.61 -10.23
N GLN A 133 -36.05 -3.19 -11.43
CA GLN A 133 -34.85 -3.87 -11.92
C GLN A 133 -33.71 -2.87 -12.17
N LYS A 134 -34.01 -1.69 -12.72
CA LYS A 134 -33.04 -0.60 -12.92
C LYS A 134 -32.61 0.06 -11.61
N LEU A 135 -33.51 0.17 -10.63
CA LEU A 135 -33.22 0.63 -9.27
C LEU A 135 -32.43 -0.43 -8.50
N LEU A 136 -32.71 -1.73 -8.70
CA LEU A 136 -31.95 -2.83 -8.13
C LEU A 136 -30.56 -2.93 -8.78
N GLN A 137 -30.46 -2.65 -10.08
CA GLN A 137 -29.20 -2.58 -10.80
C GLN A 137 -28.41 -1.34 -10.39
N GLN A 138 -29.03 -0.16 -10.28
CA GLN A 138 -28.42 1.04 -9.71
C GLN A 138 -28.06 0.85 -8.23
N ALA A 139 -28.85 0.14 -7.44
CA ALA A 139 -28.54 -0.18 -6.05
C ALA A 139 -27.41 -1.22 -5.97
N LYS A 140 -27.30 -2.17 -6.91
CA LYS A 140 -26.13 -3.05 -7.05
C LYS A 140 -24.89 -2.27 -7.44
N THR A 141 -24.98 -1.36 -8.42
CA THR A 141 -23.85 -0.52 -8.84
C THR A 141 -23.48 0.50 -7.76
N ALA A 142 -24.45 1.05 -7.03
CA ALA A 142 -24.24 1.95 -5.91
C ALA A 142 -23.70 1.21 -4.68
N ARG A 143 -24.13 -0.04 -4.42
CA ARG A 143 -23.52 -0.92 -3.40
C ARG A 143 -22.11 -1.33 -3.80
N MET A 144 -21.85 -1.61 -5.07
CA MET A 144 -20.47 -1.80 -5.54
C MET A 144 -19.67 -0.53 -5.30
N ASN A 145 -20.13 0.64 -5.71
CA ASN A 145 -19.43 1.91 -5.48
C ASN A 145 -19.30 2.29 -4.00
N ALA A 146 -20.25 1.89 -3.14
CA ALA A 146 -20.14 2.05 -1.69
C ALA A 146 -19.16 1.05 -1.05
N ARG A 147 -19.05 -0.17 -1.60
CA ARG A 147 -18.01 -1.16 -1.26
C ARG A 147 -16.61 -0.77 -1.78
N HIS A 148 -16.50 0.18 -2.70
CA HIS A 148 -15.21 0.79 -3.09
C HIS A 148 -14.72 1.83 -2.08
N ARG A 149 -15.46 2.11 -1.00
CA ARG A 149 -14.78 2.54 0.23
C ARG A 149 -14.11 1.29 0.79
N ILE A 150 -12.87 1.08 0.39
CA ILE A 150 -11.95 0.18 1.06
C ILE A 150 -11.90 0.70 2.51
N PHE A 151 -12.72 0.13 3.40
CA PHE A 151 -12.60 0.35 4.83
C PHE A 151 -11.30 -0.31 5.22
N THR A 152 -10.22 0.46 5.16
CA THR A 152 -8.94 0.11 5.71
C THR A 152 -9.06 0.36 7.22
N GLU A 153 -9.20 -0.73 7.95
CA GLU A 153 -9.21 -0.68 9.41
C GLU A 153 -7.85 -0.20 9.91
N TRP A 154 -7.88 0.51 11.04
CA TRP A 154 -6.65 0.90 11.73
C TRP A 154 -6.01 -0.35 12.31
N SER A 155 -4.71 -0.55 12.05
CA SER A 155 -3.98 -1.65 12.69
C SER A 155 -3.82 -1.42 14.20
N ILE A 156 -3.71 -0.15 14.61
CA ILE A 156 -3.84 0.32 15.98
C ILE A 156 -4.50 1.70 15.91
N GLU A 157 -5.50 1.93 16.77
CA GLU A 157 -6.18 3.21 16.83
C GLU A 157 -5.35 4.19 17.67
N PRO A 158 -4.95 5.35 17.11
CA PRO A 158 -4.24 6.36 17.87
C PRO A 158 -5.08 6.84 19.05
N THR A 159 -4.49 6.84 20.24
CA THR A 159 -5.16 7.36 21.44
C THR A 159 -5.00 8.88 21.53
N PRO A 160 -5.87 9.59 22.28
CA PRO A 160 -5.71 11.04 22.51
C PRO A 160 -4.43 11.43 23.26
N VAL A 161 -3.79 10.48 23.94
CA VAL A 161 -2.52 10.68 24.66
C VAL A 161 -1.35 10.79 23.68
N TRP A 162 -1.46 10.14 22.53
CA TRP A 162 -0.37 10.10 21.57
C TRP A 162 -0.23 11.41 20.81
N THR A 163 1.01 11.88 20.68
CA THR A 163 1.33 13.08 19.92
C THR A 163 1.90 12.72 18.56
N VAL A 164 1.48 13.43 17.51
CA VAL A 164 2.00 13.24 16.15
C VAL A 164 3.32 14.00 16.03
N GLU A 165 4.41 13.26 15.83
CA GLU A 165 5.76 13.79 15.75
C GLU A 165 6.21 14.11 14.32
N CYS A 166 5.73 13.33 13.36
CA CYS A 166 6.09 13.46 11.94
C CYS A 166 5.07 12.75 11.05
N GLU A 167 4.80 13.31 9.87
CA GLU A 167 4.12 12.62 8.78
C GLU A 167 5.08 12.47 7.59
N VAL A 168 5.25 11.23 7.11
CA VAL A 168 6.09 10.90 5.95
C VAL A 168 5.20 10.56 4.77
N MET A 169 5.16 11.46 3.79
CA MET A 169 4.34 11.29 2.59
C MET A 169 4.97 10.31 1.60
N PHE A 170 4.17 9.39 1.03
CA PHE A 170 4.69 8.35 0.12
C PHE A 170 5.28 8.89 -1.19
N ASN A 171 4.89 10.08 -1.62
CA ASN A 171 5.44 10.74 -2.81
C ASN A 171 6.93 11.13 -2.64
N GLU A 172 7.42 11.22 -1.40
CA GLU A 172 8.83 11.52 -1.11
C GLU A 172 9.71 10.28 -1.14
N LEU A 173 9.16 9.11 -0.78
CA LEU A 173 9.91 7.87 -0.59
C LEU A 173 10.67 7.41 -1.84
N PRO A 174 10.11 7.45 -3.07
CA PRO A 174 10.85 7.06 -4.27
C PRO A 174 12.11 7.89 -4.57
N LYS A 175 12.21 9.09 -3.99
CA LYS A 175 13.35 10.01 -4.18
C LYS A 175 14.46 9.78 -3.15
N LYS A 176 14.22 9.00 -2.09
CA LYS A 176 15.22 8.71 -1.06
C LYS A 176 16.15 7.63 -1.58
N LEU A 177 17.38 8.01 -1.91
CA LEU A 177 18.40 7.13 -2.48
C LEU A 177 19.69 7.25 -1.67
N ILE A 178 20.42 6.15 -1.56
CA ILE A 178 21.79 6.14 -0.98
C ILE A 178 22.82 5.86 -2.07
N LYS A 179 24.06 6.32 -1.86
CA LYS A 179 25.20 5.93 -2.69
C LYS A 179 25.73 4.57 -2.26
N MET A 180 25.92 3.66 -3.21
CA MET A 180 26.35 2.28 -2.93
C MET A 180 27.83 2.13 -2.58
N GLU A 181 28.68 3.12 -2.90
CA GLU A 181 30.14 3.06 -2.67
C GLU A 181 30.52 2.78 -1.21
N ASN A 182 29.77 3.37 -0.27
CA ASN A 182 30.01 3.25 1.17
C ASN A 182 29.05 2.28 1.86
N PHE A 183 28.20 1.58 1.10
CA PHE A 183 27.30 0.57 1.63
C PHE A 183 28.07 -0.73 1.86
N GLN A 184 28.03 -1.24 3.09
CA GLN A 184 28.70 -2.48 3.46
C GLN A 184 27.75 -3.39 4.23
N MET A 185 27.69 -4.66 3.83
CA MET A 185 26.94 -5.72 4.52
C MET A 185 27.93 -6.80 4.94
N GLN A 186 28.04 -7.03 6.25
CA GLN A 186 29.00 -7.97 6.85
C GLN A 186 28.26 -8.99 7.71
N ASP A 187 28.62 -10.26 7.55
CA ASP A 187 28.09 -11.36 8.36
C ASP A 187 28.76 -11.39 9.72
N ILE A 188 27.95 -11.57 10.77
CA ILE A 188 28.44 -11.73 12.13
C ILE A 188 28.53 -13.22 12.45
N TYR A 189 27.41 -13.94 12.38
CA TYR A 189 27.36 -15.40 12.49
C TYR A 189 26.02 -15.97 11.99
N PHE A 190 25.95 -17.29 11.98
CA PHE A 190 24.80 -18.09 11.55
C PHE A 190 24.28 -18.93 12.72
N ARG A 191 22.96 -19.15 12.78
CA ARG A 191 22.30 -20.03 13.76
C ARG A 191 21.23 -20.89 13.11
N GLY A 192 21.03 -22.10 13.60
CA GLY A 192 20.03 -23.06 13.09
C GLY A 192 20.60 -24.02 12.05
N ARG A 193 19.73 -24.64 11.26
CA ARG A 193 20.11 -25.64 10.26
C ARG A 193 19.43 -25.38 8.93
N LEU A 194 20.10 -25.80 7.86
CA LEU A 194 19.68 -25.60 6.48
C LEU A 194 19.66 -26.91 5.72
N LEU A 195 18.59 -27.15 4.95
CA LEU A 195 18.46 -28.31 4.07
C LEU A 195 18.65 -27.90 2.60
N TYR A 196 19.03 -28.85 1.75
CA TYR A 196 19.12 -28.63 0.30
C TYR A 196 17.75 -28.53 -0.37
N TYR A 197 17.65 -27.68 -1.39
CA TYR A 197 16.45 -27.51 -2.20
C TYR A 197 16.29 -28.69 -3.19
N ASP A 198 15.09 -29.25 -3.28
CA ASP A 198 14.79 -30.31 -4.24
C ASP A 198 14.43 -29.73 -5.62
N LYS A 199 15.40 -29.78 -6.54
CA LYS A 199 15.22 -29.33 -7.93
C LYS A 199 14.12 -30.08 -8.69
N LYS A 200 13.67 -31.26 -8.24
CA LYS A 200 12.58 -32.01 -8.90
C LYS A 200 11.28 -31.20 -8.96
N PHE A 201 11.04 -30.34 -7.97
CA PHE A 201 9.84 -29.49 -7.92
C PHE A 201 9.84 -28.35 -8.97
N GLU A 202 10.93 -28.10 -9.68
CA GLU A 202 10.93 -27.13 -10.79
C GLU A 202 10.23 -27.68 -12.05
N ASN A 203 10.15 -29.00 -12.18
CA ASN A 203 9.58 -29.69 -13.37
C ASN A 203 8.15 -30.21 -13.12
N ILE A 204 7.32 -29.44 -12.42
CA ILE A 204 5.93 -29.82 -12.13
C ILE A 204 5.06 -29.74 -13.39
N ASN A 205 4.22 -30.76 -13.59
CA ASN A 205 3.19 -30.77 -14.62
C ASN A 205 1.88 -30.17 -14.09
N VAL A 206 1.39 -29.11 -14.74
CA VAL A 206 0.14 -28.41 -14.37
C VAL A 206 -1.10 -29.31 -14.48
N LYS A 207 -1.09 -30.31 -15.36
CA LYS A 207 -2.21 -31.25 -15.55
C LYS A 207 -2.32 -32.28 -14.43
N ASN A 208 -1.20 -32.62 -13.81
CA ASN A 208 -1.15 -33.52 -12.64
C ASN A 208 -0.26 -32.91 -11.54
N PRO A 209 -0.73 -31.82 -10.91
CA PRO A 209 0.09 -31.09 -9.95
C PRO A 209 0.18 -31.87 -8.62
N PRO A 210 1.35 -31.90 -7.96
CA PRO A 210 1.47 -32.52 -6.65
C PRO A 210 0.63 -31.75 -5.62
N GLY A 211 -0.03 -32.49 -4.74
CA GLY A 211 -0.75 -31.92 -3.60
C GLY A 211 0.21 -31.30 -2.60
N LEU A 212 -0.21 -30.18 -1.98
CA LEU A 212 0.46 -29.62 -0.82
C LEU A 212 0.16 -30.51 0.39
N VAL A 213 1.19 -31.01 1.07
CA VAL A 213 1.05 -31.98 2.16
C VAL A 213 0.65 -31.27 3.44
N ASN A 214 -0.46 -31.70 4.04
CA ASN A 214 -0.89 -31.26 5.36
C ASN A 214 0.03 -31.88 6.42
N GLN A 215 0.45 -31.08 7.40
CA GLN A 215 1.24 -31.58 8.52
C GLN A 215 0.32 -31.85 9.70
N ASN A 216 0.44 -33.02 10.32
CA ASN A 216 -0.44 -33.49 11.40
C ASN A 216 -0.22 -32.77 12.74
N LYS A 217 0.78 -31.89 12.83
CA LYS A 217 1.03 -31.03 14.00
C LYS A 217 1.02 -29.60 13.53
N ASP A 218 -0.03 -28.86 13.87
CA ASP A 218 -0.06 -27.41 13.79
C ASP A 218 0.95 -26.86 14.81
N ASN A 219 2.23 -26.86 14.42
CA ASN A 219 3.19 -26.05 15.13
C ASN A 219 2.81 -24.60 14.80
N ASN A 220 2.17 -23.91 15.74
CA ASN A 220 1.93 -22.47 15.64
C ASN A 220 3.30 -21.77 15.64
N TYR A 221 3.83 -21.54 14.44
CA TYR A 221 5.07 -20.83 14.24
C TYR A 221 4.81 -19.34 14.45
N LEU A 222 5.16 -18.85 15.63
CA LEU A 222 5.23 -17.42 15.87
C LEU A 222 6.57 -16.91 15.32
N VAL A 223 6.52 -15.88 14.47
CA VAL A 223 7.74 -15.22 14.01
C VAL A 223 8.30 -14.39 15.17
N CYS A 224 9.50 -14.74 15.62
CA CYS A 224 10.15 -14.12 16.77
C CYS A 224 10.33 -12.62 16.56
N LYS A 225 9.96 -11.83 17.58
CA LYS A 225 10.18 -10.40 17.68
C LYS A 225 11.66 -10.04 17.71
N THR A 226 11.94 -8.75 17.55
CA THR A 226 13.30 -8.23 17.71
C THR A 226 13.78 -8.37 19.15
N MET A 227 12.98 -7.94 20.14
CA MET A 227 13.36 -8.00 21.57
C MET A 227 13.45 -9.40 22.15
N ASP A 228 12.70 -10.36 21.60
CA ASP A 228 12.73 -11.76 22.04
C ASP A 228 13.95 -12.54 21.51
N ASP A 229 14.76 -11.92 20.65
CA ASP A 229 15.98 -12.52 20.09
C ASP A 229 17.21 -12.14 20.93
N GLU A 230 17.65 -13.07 21.78
CA GLU A 230 18.80 -12.88 22.66
C GLU A 230 20.09 -12.57 21.88
N SER A 231 20.25 -13.17 20.71
CA SER A 231 21.41 -12.95 19.84
C SER A 231 21.45 -11.51 19.31
N LEU A 232 20.32 -10.97 18.83
CA LEU A 232 20.24 -9.57 18.41
C LEU A 232 20.55 -8.61 19.56
N MET A 233 19.99 -8.87 20.75
CA MET A 233 20.20 -8.02 21.92
C MET A 233 21.64 -8.07 22.43
N GLN A 234 22.28 -9.23 22.41
CA GLN A 234 23.71 -9.35 22.73
C GLN A 234 24.59 -8.54 21.78
N ILE A 235 24.35 -8.65 20.46
CA ILE A 235 25.11 -7.88 19.46
C ILE A 235 24.90 -6.38 19.66
N LEU A 236 23.67 -5.95 19.96
CA LEU A 236 23.36 -4.56 20.28
C LEU A 236 24.18 -4.05 21.46
N HIS A 237 24.19 -4.79 22.57
CA HIS A 237 24.94 -4.41 23.77
C HIS A 237 26.45 -4.33 23.51
N ASP A 238 27.01 -5.25 22.74
CA ASP A 238 28.44 -5.25 22.43
C ASP A 238 28.84 -4.09 21.52
N GLU A 239 28.01 -3.75 20.52
CA GLU A 239 28.25 -2.60 19.64
C GLU A 239 28.06 -1.27 20.38
N ASP A 240 27.06 -1.16 21.27
CA ASP A 240 26.87 0.01 22.12
C ASP A 240 28.07 0.24 23.06
N LYS A 241 28.59 -0.83 23.68
CA LYS A 241 29.81 -0.77 24.50
C LYS A 241 31.02 -0.28 23.71
N LYS A 242 31.22 -0.77 22.48
CA LYS A 242 32.31 -0.33 21.59
C LYS A 242 32.19 1.16 21.25
N VAL A 243 30.98 1.62 20.94
CA VAL A 243 30.74 3.05 20.63
C VAL A 243 30.98 3.93 21.85
N LYS A 244 30.53 3.52 23.05
CA LYS A 244 30.78 4.25 24.30
C LYS A 244 32.26 4.29 24.68
N ALA A 245 32.99 3.20 24.49
CA ALA A 245 34.43 3.14 24.72
C ALA A 245 35.19 4.09 23.76
N ALA A 246 34.81 4.14 22.49
CA ALA A 246 35.40 5.04 21.50
C ALA A 246 35.04 6.53 21.72
N ALA A 247 33.90 6.81 22.37
CA ALA A 247 33.51 8.18 22.73
C ALA A 247 34.26 8.73 23.95
N GLY A 248 34.83 7.85 24.80
CA GLY A 248 35.60 8.26 25.99
C GLY A 248 37.02 8.75 25.70
N SER A 249 37.58 8.45 24.51
CA SER A 249 38.96 8.81 24.13
C SER A 249 39.08 10.10 23.31
N ASP A 250 38.07 10.42 22.49
CA ASP A 250 38.01 11.64 21.69
C ASP A 250 36.74 12.40 22.04
N GLY A 251 36.86 13.50 22.80
CA GLY A 251 35.75 14.33 23.31
C GLY A 251 34.89 15.04 22.26
N MET A 252 34.86 14.56 21.02
CA MET A 252 34.07 15.10 19.91
C MET A 252 33.79 14.00 18.86
N SER A 253 32.52 13.55 18.74
CA SER A 253 31.91 12.98 17.50
C SER A 253 31.74 11.46 17.24
N SER A 254 31.70 10.56 18.22
CA SER A 254 31.30 9.14 17.96
C SER A 254 29.79 8.87 18.10
N SER A 255 28.92 9.73 17.56
CA SER A 255 27.46 9.54 17.60
C SER A 255 26.96 8.72 16.39
N ASN A 256 27.45 7.49 16.25
CA ASN A 256 26.97 6.55 15.23
C ASN A 256 25.64 5.95 15.71
N ILE A 257 24.60 6.04 14.88
CA ILE A 257 23.27 5.52 15.22
C ILE A 257 23.30 4.00 15.02
N ILE A 258 22.83 3.25 16.02
CA ILE A 258 22.70 1.80 15.98
C ILE A 258 21.22 1.45 15.93
N VAL A 259 20.80 0.78 14.86
CA VAL A 259 19.43 0.31 14.68
C VAL A 259 19.41 -1.21 14.77
N VAL A 260 18.43 -1.79 15.47
CA VAL A 260 18.26 -3.24 15.57
C VAL A 260 16.84 -3.63 15.21
N SER A 261 16.71 -4.58 14.30
CA SER A 261 15.40 -5.11 13.88
C SER A 261 15.53 -6.41 13.08
N THR A 262 14.41 -7.12 12.89
CA THR A 262 14.33 -8.31 12.04
C THR A 262 14.07 -7.95 10.57
N ASP A 263 14.42 -8.84 9.66
CA ASP A 263 14.16 -8.69 8.22
C ASP A 263 12.68 -8.44 7.89
N GLN A 264 11.76 -9.13 8.56
CA GLN A 264 10.32 -8.93 8.39
C GLN A 264 9.87 -7.50 8.72
N VAL A 265 10.30 -6.97 9.88
CA VAL A 265 9.97 -5.62 10.32
C VAL A 265 10.58 -4.57 9.37
N LEU A 266 11.86 -4.74 9.03
CA LEU A 266 12.54 -3.86 8.08
C LEU A 266 11.89 -3.89 6.69
N SER A 267 11.42 -5.05 6.24
CA SER A 267 10.76 -5.18 4.95
C SER A 267 9.50 -4.32 4.84
N CYS A 268 8.77 -4.12 5.95
CA CYS A 268 7.59 -3.25 5.98
C CYS A 268 7.97 -1.77 5.76
N LEU A 269 9.05 -1.31 6.37
CA LEU A 269 9.57 0.05 6.18
C LEU A 269 10.08 0.25 4.75
N MET A 270 10.87 -0.70 4.25
CA MET A 270 11.48 -0.65 2.92
C MET A 270 10.44 -0.64 1.78
N SER A 271 9.33 -1.36 1.94
CA SER A 271 8.26 -1.44 0.95
C SER A 271 6.99 -0.67 1.36
N ALA A 272 7.12 0.33 2.24
CA ALA A 272 5.98 1.04 2.84
C ALA A 272 5.07 1.69 1.78
N ALA A 273 5.66 2.25 0.71
CA ALA A 273 4.95 3.01 -0.32
C ALA A 273 3.90 2.18 -1.09
N GLN A 274 4.03 0.86 -1.13
CA GLN A 274 3.09 -0.03 -1.83
C GLN A 274 2.05 -0.69 -0.92
N SER A 275 2.17 -0.49 0.40
CA SER A 275 1.19 -1.03 1.36
C SER A 275 -0.14 -0.27 1.25
N LYS A 276 -1.24 -1.00 1.09
CA LYS A 276 -2.61 -0.47 1.16
C LYS A 276 -3.29 -0.78 2.48
N TYR A 277 -3.00 -1.90 3.14
CA TYR A 277 -3.56 -2.18 4.47
C TYR A 277 -2.73 -1.50 5.55
N SER A 278 -3.39 -1.01 6.62
CA SER A 278 -2.72 -0.41 7.76
C SER A 278 -1.86 -1.44 8.49
N TRP A 279 -0.69 -1.01 8.96
CA TRP A 279 0.19 -1.77 9.84
C TRP A 279 0.94 -0.76 10.72
N HIS A 280 1.37 -1.19 11.90
CA HIS A 280 2.18 -0.39 12.81
C HIS A 280 3.41 -1.18 13.28
N LEU A 281 4.43 -0.44 13.70
CA LEU A 281 5.65 -0.97 14.31
C LEU A 281 5.95 -0.16 15.57
N LEU A 282 6.47 -0.85 16.58
CA LEU A 282 6.88 -0.27 17.84
C LEU A 282 8.35 0.15 17.74
N ILE A 283 8.67 1.32 18.25
CA ILE A 283 10.02 1.87 18.21
C ILE A 283 10.40 2.28 19.64
N THR A 284 11.53 1.77 20.12
CA THR A 284 12.15 2.22 21.38
C THR A 284 13.45 2.94 21.04
N LYS A 285 13.56 4.21 21.45
CA LYS A 285 14.75 5.03 21.24
C LYS A 285 15.42 5.35 22.57
N GLU A 286 16.72 5.05 22.65
CA GLU A 286 17.58 5.32 23.80
C GLU A 286 18.95 5.84 23.34
N GLY A 287 19.18 7.14 23.45
CA GLY A 287 20.36 7.82 22.93
C GLY A 287 20.54 7.59 21.43
N ASN A 288 21.63 6.91 21.07
CA ASN A 288 21.95 6.55 19.68
C ASN A 288 21.42 5.16 19.28
N LYS A 289 20.72 4.45 20.17
CA LYS A 289 20.14 3.14 19.90
C LYS A 289 18.67 3.27 19.51
N ILE A 290 18.27 2.55 18.47
CA ILE A 290 16.89 2.46 18.01
C ILE A 290 16.54 0.99 17.83
N ILE A 291 15.57 0.50 18.60
CA ILE A 291 15.02 -0.85 18.47
C ILE A 291 13.68 -0.73 17.76
N ILE A 292 13.53 -1.42 16.63
CA ILE A 292 12.27 -1.47 15.88
C ILE A 292 11.70 -2.88 16.00
N ASP A 293 10.50 -2.99 16.56
CA ASP A 293 9.81 -4.23 16.86
C ASP A 293 8.34 -4.21 16.41
N LYS A 294 7.62 -5.29 16.68
CA LYS A 294 6.20 -5.49 16.40
C LYS A 294 5.47 -6.07 17.61
N ASP A 295 4.14 -5.98 17.61
CA ASP A 295 3.27 -6.67 18.56
C ASP A 295 3.26 -8.19 18.38
N GLU A 296 2.79 -8.93 19.40
CA GLU A 296 2.75 -10.41 19.35
C GLU A 296 1.81 -10.91 18.24
N ASP A 297 0.61 -10.34 18.17
CA ASP A 297 -0.41 -10.64 17.15
C ASP A 297 -0.46 -9.55 16.08
N SER A 298 0.71 -9.08 15.65
CA SER A 298 0.79 -7.99 14.66
C SER A 298 0.28 -8.43 13.29
N ILE A 299 -0.47 -7.55 12.62
CA ILE A 299 -0.86 -7.71 11.21
C ILE A 299 0.36 -7.85 10.27
N VAL A 300 1.55 -7.47 10.72
CA VAL A 300 2.82 -7.68 10.00
C VAL A 300 3.13 -9.17 9.76
N ASP A 301 2.62 -10.06 10.61
CA ASP A 301 2.73 -11.52 10.45
C ASP A 301 1.76 -12.09 9.42
N LEU A 302 0.71 -11.32 9.09
CA LEU A 302 -0.27 -11.73 8.10
C LEU A 302 0.28 -11.58 6.69
N LEU A 303 0.24 -12.66 5.91
CA LEU A 303 0.57 -12.61 4.48
C LEU A 303 -0.64 -12.16 3.68
N THR A 304 -0.66 -10.90 3.25
CA THR A 304 -1.79 -10.32 2.53
C THR A 304 -2.03 -11.00 1.17
N VAL A 305 -3.29 -11.11 0.76
CA VAL A 305 -3.67 -11.72 -0.52
C VAL A 305 -4.48 -10.71 -1.31
N ASN A 306 -4.03 -10.40 -2.52
CA ASN A 306 -4.65 -9.46 -3.45
C ASN A 306 -4.86 -8.04 -2.88
N GLU A 307 -4.00 -7.63 -1.95
CA GLU A 307 -4.01 -6.30 -1.31
C GLU A 307 -4.03 -5.16 -2.34
N ASN A 308 -3.22 -5.28 -3.40
CA ASN A 308 -3.07 -4.24 -4.40
C ASN A 308 -4.09 -4.36 -5.55
N SER A 309 -4.93 -5.40 -5.54
CA SER A 309 -6.01 -5.61 -6.53
C SER A 309 -7.05 -4.49 -6.49
N ILE A 310 -7.83 -4.39 -7.58
CA ILE A 310 -9.04 -3.57 -7.64
C ILE A 310 -10.13 -4.21 -6.78
N ASP A 311 -10.24 -5.54 -6.85
CA ASP A 311 -11.18 -6.37 -6.08
C ASP A 311 -10.49 -6.91 -4.81
N ALA A 312 -9.85 -6.04 -4.03
CA ALA A 312 -9.13 -6.45 -2.82
C ALA A 312 -10.09 -7.06 -1.78
N PRO A 313 -9.72 -8.16 -1.10
CA PRO A 313 -10.59 -8.77 -0.11
C PRO A 313 -10.79 -7.83 1.09
N THR A 314 -12.02 -7.84 1.62
CA THR A 314 -12.42 -7.10 2.82
C THR A 314 -12.74 -8.08 3.96
N GLN A 315 -12.74 -7.58 5.20
CA GLN A 315 -13.08 -8.40 6.37
C GLN A 315 -14.53 -8.93 6.30
N ASP A 316 -15.48 -8.07 5.89
CA ASP A 316 -16.91 -8.41 5.73
C ASP A 316 -17.26 -9.14 4.42
N ASN A 317 -16.34 -9.95 3.89
CA ASN A 317 -16.63 -10.71 2.67
C ASN A 317 -17.83 -11.65 2.89
N GLU A 318 -18.77 -11.67 1.94
CA GLU A 318 -19.94 -12.57 1.98
C GLU A 318 -19.52 -14.03 2.13
N ASN A 319 -18.42 -14.40 1.48
CA ASN A 319 -17.80 -15.69 1.68
C ASN A 319 -16.73 -15.59 2.79
N LYS A 320 -17.05 -16.11 3.99
CA LYS A 320 -16.18 -16.00 5.17
C LYS A 320 -14.77 -16.59 4.95
N ILE A 321 -14.64 -17.66 4.16
CA ILE A 321 -13.32 -18.25 3.83
C ILE A 321 -12.47 -17.38 2.89
N ASN A 322 -13.08 -16.34 2.29
CA ASN A 322 -12.43 -15.37 1.43
C ASN A 322 -12.37 -13.98 2.10
N SER A 323 -12.58 -13.89 3.41
CA SER A 323 -12.29 -12.69 4.19
C SER A 323 -10.79 -12.41 4.23
N LEU A 324 -10.42 -11.15 4.47
CA LEU A 324 -9.02 -10.71 4.53
C LEU A 324 -8.18 -11.56 5.48
N GLN A 325 -8.62 -11.70 6.74
CA GLN A 325 -7.90 -12.49 7.74
C GLN A 325 -7.83 -13.97 7.37
N ALA A 326 -8.95 -14.58 6.93
CA ALA A 326 -8.96 -16.00 6.57
C ALA A 326 -8.00 -16.33 5.43
N LEU A 327 -7.98 -15.50 4.38
CA LEU A 327 -7.04 -15.64 3.27
C LEU A 327 -5.58 -15.43 3.70
N GLY A 328 -5.35 -14.52 4.64
CA GLY A 328 -4.02 -14.28 5.18
C GLY A 328 -3.49 -15.46 5.99
N PHE A 329 -4.31 -16.03 6.88
CA PHE A 329 -3.94 -17.24 7.63
C PHE A 329 -3.74 -18.45 6.71
N GLU A 330 -4.58 -18.61 5.70
CA GLU A 330 -4.39 -19.62 4.67
C GLU A 330 -3.04 -19.42 3.95
N ALA A 331 -2.69 -18.19 3.56
CA ALA A 331 -1.43 -17.89 2.90
C ALA A 331 -0.20 -18.20 3.78
N ILE A 332 -0.29 -17.97 5.10
CA ILE A 332 0.75 -18.37 6.08
C ILE A 332 0.91 -19.89 6.07
N LYS A 333 -0.19 -20.65 6.24
CA LYS A 333 -0.17 -22.12 6.24
C LYS A 333 0.42 -22.66 4.94
N ILE A 334 0.03 -22.09 3.81
CA ILE A 334 0.54 -22.45 2.49
C ILE A 334 2.06 -22.24 2.42
N ASN A 335 2.55 -21.05 2.83
CA ASN A 335 3.99 -20.75 2.79
C ASN A 335 4.79 -21.70 3.69
N GLN A 336 4.31 -21.98 4.90
CA GLN A 336 4.96 -22.90 5.83
C GLN A 336 5.02 -24.34 5.29
N ARG A 337 3.90 -24.86 4.77
CA ARG A 337 3.82 -26.20 4.19
C ARG A 337 4.71 -26.30 2.95
N PHE A 338 4.65 -25.30 2.07
CA PHE A 338 5.43 -25.26 0.84
C PHE A 338 6.93 -25.24 1.10
N ARG A 339 7.39 -24.35 2.00
CA ARG A 339 8.80 -24.23 2.38
C ARG A 339 9.39 -25.57 2.81
N LYS A 340 8.66 -26.37 3.60
CA LYS A 340 9.13 -27.69 4.04
C LYS A 340 9.03 -28.77 2.97
N GLN A 341 8.03 -28.71 2.10
CA GLN A 341 7.77 -29.75 1.11
C GLN A 341 8.80 -29.78 -0.02
N VAL A 342 9.36 -28.61 -0.39
CA VAL A 342 10.33 -28.49 -1.49
C VAL A 342 11.79 -28.73 -1.05
N LEU A 343 12.01 -29.23 0.17
CA LEU A 343 13.34 -29.52 0.71
C LEU A 343 13.63 -31.02 0.66
N LEU A 344 14.91 -31.36 0.49
CA LEU A 344 15.42 -32.71 0.63
C LEU A 344 15.55 -33.05 2.13
N LYS A 345 14.51 -33.67 2.70
CA LYS A 345 14.38 -33.95 4.16
C LYS A 345 15.57 -34.69 4.79
N ASN A 346 16.25 -35.53 4.01
CA ASN A 346 17.34 -36.37 4.51
C ASN A 346 18.73 -35.77 4.21
N GLU A 347 18.80 -34.58 3.61
CA GLU A 347 20.05 -33.99 3.15
C GLU A 347 20.26 -32.60 3.73
N GLN A 348 21.06 -32.56 4.78
CA GLN A 348 21.47 -31.32 5.43
C GLN A 348 22.57 -30.63 4.63
N ALA A 349 22.40 -29.33 4.40
CA ALA A 349 23.39 -28.50 3.74
C ALA A 349 24.36 -27.91 4.76
N GLU A 350 23.84 -27.30 5.84
CA GLU A 350 24.61 -26.63 6.87
C GLU A 350 23.92 -26.75 8.23
N GLN A 351 24.70 -26.74 9.31
CA GLN A 351 24.17 -26.73 10.67
C GLN A 351 25.12 -25.95 11.58
N PHE A 352 24.50 -25.10 12.38
CA PHE A 352 25.13 -24.28 13.40
C PHE A 352 24.39 -24.47 14.72
N ASP A 353 24.87 -23.81 15.76
CA ASP A 353 24.15 -23.71 17.02
C ASP A 353 22.73 -23.16 16.82
N ASN A 354 21.79 -23.63 17.62
CA ASN A 354 20.42 -23.13 17.56
C ASN A 354 20.33 -21.66 17.95
N ALA A 355 19.37 -20.95 17.35
CA ALA A 355 19.03 -19.60 17.80
C ALA A 355 18.35 -19.68 19.18
N SER A 356 18.68 -18.72 20.05
CA SER A 356 18.09 -18.61 21.38
C SER A 356 17.04 -17.51 21.35
N PHE A 357 15.78 -17.91 21.49
CA PHE A 357 14.63 -17.03 21.52
C PHE A 357 13.95 -17.17 22.89
N THR A 358 13.63 -16.05 23.52
CA THR A 358 12.94 -16.01 24.82
C THR A 358 11.54 -16.62 24.70
N ALA A 359 10.87 -16.39 23.57
CA ALA A 359 9.56 -16.94 23.29
C ALA A 359 9.62 -18.45 22.95
N PRO A 360 8.93 -19.33 23.71
CA PRO A 360 9.06 -20.79 23.57
C PRO A 360 8.54 -21.33 22.23
N ASN A 361 7.61 -20.62 21.58
CA ASN A 361 6.95 -21.03 20.34
C ASN A 361 7.70 -20.61 19.06
N CYS A 362 8.82 -19.89 19.17
CA CYS A 362 9.55 -19.33 18.03
C CYS A 362 10.57 -20.30 17.37
N ARG A 363 10.45 -21.60 17.62
CA ARG A 363 11.44 -22.59 17.15
C ARG A 363 11.15 -23.08 15.72
N ASN A 364 11.87 -22.54 14.74
CA ASN A 364 11.94 -23.13 13.41
C ASN A 364 13.09 -24.15 13.32
N PHE A 365 12.73 -25.42 13.16
CA PHE A 365 13.73 -26.50 13.10
C PHE A 365 14.46 -26.60 11.75
N ASP A 366 14.04 -25.93 10.68
CA ASP A 366 14.66 -26.06 9.32
C ASP A 366 14.90 -24.70 8.65
N VAL A 367 15.29 -23.70 9.44
CA VAL A 367 15.63 -22.35 8.95
C VAL A 367 17.00 -21.98 9.47
N LEU A 368 17.78 -21.33 8.61
CA LEU A 368 19.07 -20.76 8.98
C LEU A 368 18.92 -19.26 9.17
N TYR A 369 19.20 -18.80 10.38
CA TYR A 369 19.21 -17.39 10.75
C TYR A 369 20.61 -16.81 10.50
N ARG A 370 20.68 -15.74 9.72
CA ARG A 370 21.93 -15.05 9.39
C ARG A 370 21.92 -13.66 10.00
N TYR A 371 22.79 -13.45 10.98
CA TYR A 371 22.94 -12.19 11.70
C TYR A 371 23.97 -11.31 10.99
N ARG A 372 23.60 -10.07 10.71
CA ARG A 372 24.41 -9.14 9.91
C ARG A 372 24.49 -7.76 10.50
N LYS A 373 25.64 -7.15 10.26
CA LYS A 373 25.91 -5.73 10.45
C LYS A 373 25.95 -5.03 9.10
N ILE A 374 25.15 -3.99 8.94
CA ILE A 374 25.00 -3.25 7.70
C ILE A 374 25.32 -1.78 7.98
N THR A 375 26.34 -1.26 7.31
CA THR A 375 26.68 0.16 7.34
C THR A 375 25.91 0.85 6.23
N ILE A 376 24.89 1.64 6.61
CA ILE A 376 24.03 2.38 5.69
C ILE A 376 24.55 3.81 5.57
N PRO A 377 25.00 4.24 4.38
CA PRO A 377 25.49 5.59 4.18
C PRO A 377 24.35 6.63 4.21
N PRO A 378 24.68 7.93 4.31
CA PRO A 378 23.72 9.01 4.21
C PRO A 378 22.91 8.99 2.91
N ILE A 379 21.71 9.57 2.98
CA ILE A 379 20.87 9.82 1.81
C ILE A 379 21.53 10.88 0.93
N VAL A 380 21.41 10.71 -0.39
CA VAL A 380 21.82 11.70 -1.38
C VAL A 380 21.02 13.00 -1.15
N HIS A 381 21.72 14.11 -0.89
CA HIS A 381 21.15 15.40 -0.49
C HIS A 381 20.35 15.39 0.83
N GLY A 382 20.61 14.43 1.72
CA GLY A 382 20.05 14.40 3.07
C GLY A 382 20.75 15.37 4.04
N SER A 383 20.05 15.73 5.12
CA SER A 383 20.59 16.57 6.20
C SER A 383 21.66 15.86 7.02
N SER A 384 21.49 14.55 7.23
CA SER A 384 22.46 13.73 7.98
C SER A 384 23.68 13.42 7.13
N LYS A 385 24.88 13.60 7.68
CA LYS A 385 26.17 13.30 7.01
C LYS A 385 26.87 12.05 7.56
N LYS A 386 26.29 11.39 8.58
CA LYS A 386 26.92 10.27 9.30
C LYS A 386 26.43 8.94 8.77
N ASN A 387 27.23 7.88 8.87
CA ASN A 387 26.76 6.52 8.60
C ASN A 387 25.84 6.04 9.73
N CYS A 388 24.95 5.10 9.40
CA CYS A 388 24.09 4.40 10.34
C CYS A 388 24.48 2.93 10.36
N THR A 389 24.53 2.32 11.54
CA THR A 389 24.78 0.88 11.70
C THR A 389 23.46 0.17 11.95
N LEU A 390 23.09 -0.74 11.06
CA LEU A 390 21.93 -1.60 11.22
C LEU A 390 22.41 -3.01 11.58
N ILE A 391 21.87 -3.56 12.65
CA ILE A 391 22.03 -4.97 13.04
C ILE A 391 20.70 -5.67 12.73
N THR A 392 20.77 -6.77 11.99
CA THR A 392 19.56 -7.48 11.60
C THR A 392 19.75 -8.98 11.50
N ARG A 393 18.65 -9.70 11.71
CA ARG A 393 18.52 -11.14 11.46
C ARG A 393 17.73 -11.35 10.18
N GLY A 394 18.28 -12.11 9.25
CA GLY A 394 17.58 -12.60 8.07
C GLY A 394 17.34 -14.11 8.11
N GLU A 395 16.29 -14.57 7.43
CA GLU A 395 15.95 -15.99 7.29
C GLU A 395 16.37 -16.56 5.93
N ILE A 396 17.13 -17.65 5.96
CA ILE A 396 17.49 -18.45 4.79
C ILE A 396 16.75 -19.77 4.84
N HIS A 397 16.05 -20.10 3.76
CA HIS A 397 15.15 -21.25 3.70
C HIS A 397 15.82 -22.50 3.12
N SER A 398 16.74 -22.34 2.17
CA SER A 398 17.44 -23.48 1.59
C SER A 398 18.76 -23.09 0.89
N LYS A 399 19.50 -24.10 0.42
CA LYS A 399 20.71 -23.96 -0.41
C LYS A 399 20.61 -24.84 -1.65
N LEU A 400 21.16 -24.40 -2.79
CA LEU A 400 21.28 -25.26 -3.96
C LEU A 400 22.52 -26.16 -3.87
N LYS A 401 22.40 -27.41 -4.33
CA LYS A 401 23.55 -28.31 -4.48
C LYS A 401 24.46 -27.87 -5.63
N GLY A 402 25.77 -27.99 -5.42
CA GLY A 402 26.79 -27.82 -6.45
C GLY A 402 27.25 -26.38 -6.70
N THR A 403 26.72 -25.39 -5.98
CA THR A 403 27.14 -23.98 -6.09
C THR A 403 27.46 -23.42 -4.71
N ALA A 404 28.68 -22.92 -4.53
CA ALA A 404 29.08 -22.22 -3.30
C ALA A 404 28.19 -20.97 -3.09
N ASN A 405 27.75 -20.73 -1.85
CA ASN A 405 26.95 -19.56 -1.43
C ASN A 405 25.60 -19.33 -2.15
N SER A 406 25.00 -20.37 -2.72
CA SER A 406 23.69 -20.31 -3.39
C SER A 406 22.51 -20.41 -2.42
N TYR A 407 22.39 -19.43 -1.53
CA TYR A 407 21.26 -19.34 -0.59
C TYR A 407 19.96 -18.98 -1.30
N VAL A 408 18.88 -19.64 -0.86
CA VAL A 408 17.57 -19.57 -1.51
C VAL A 408 16.51 -19.09 -0.52
N TYR A 409 15.71 -18.12 -0.96
CA TYR A 409 14.49 -17.71 -0.28
C TYR A 409 13.27 -18.37 -0.94
N ILE A 410 12.41 -19.02 -0.17
CA ILE A 410 11.26 -19.79 -0.69
C ILE A 410 9.97 -19.14 -0.20
N CYS A 411 9.12 -18.73 -1.15
CA CYS A 411 7.83 -18.12 -0.87
C CYS A 411 6.76 -18.57 -1.86
N ALA A 412 5.50 -18.39 -1.50
CA ALA A 412 4.37 -18.81 -2.31
C ALA A 412 3.33 -17.70 -2.50
N LEU A 413 2.77 -17.68 -3.71
CA LEU A 413 1.52 -17.02 -4.06
C LEU A 413 0.40 -18.05 -4.07
N ASN A 414 -0.77 -17.64 -3.59
CA ASN A 414 -1.94 -18.49 -3.47
C ASN A 414 -3.10 -17.95 -4.32
N GLU A 415 -3.70 -18.84 -5.11
CA GLU A 415 -4.94 -18.60 -5.85
C GLU A 415 -6.14 -19.02 -5.01
N TYR A 416 -7.07 -18.10 -4.84
CA TYR A 416 -8.44 -18.40 -4.43
C TYR A 416 -9.40 -17.99 -5.54
N ASP A 417 -10.62 -18.54 -5.53
CA ASP A 417 -11.57 -18.32 -6.61
C ASP A 417 -12.13 -16.89 -6.57
N ILE A 418 -11.79 -16.12 -7.62
CA ILE A 418 -12.33 -14.80 -7.90
C ILE A 418 -12.92 -14.86 -9.31
N LYS A 419 -14.24 -14.64 -9.42
CA LYS A 419 -14.98 -14.78 -10.69
C LYS A 419 -14.44 -13.88 -11.82
N SER A 420 -13.79 -12.77 -11.50
CA SER A 420 -13.21 -11.84 -12.48
C SER A 420 -11.83 -12.29 -12.99
N HIS A 421 -11.16 -13.23 -12.31
CA HIS A 421 -9.81 -13.68 -12.64
C HIS A 421 -9.82 -14.90 -13.56
N LYS A 422 -8.78 -15.00 -14.41
CA LYS A 422 -8.54 -16.22 -15.20
C LYS A 422 -7.92 -17.29 -14.31
N ASN A 423 -8.29 -18.55 -14.55
CA ASN A 423 -7.76 -19.70 -13.83
C ASN A 423 -6.27 -19.90 -14.10
N TRP A 424 -5.45 -20.03 -13.04
CA TRP A 424 -4.00 -20.19 -13.15
C TRP A 424 -3.59 -21.43 -13.94
N ARG A 425 -4.33 -22.55 -13.88
CA ARG A 425 -3.98 -23.77 -14.63
C ARG A 425 -3.87 -23.51 -16.13
N SER A 426 -4.84 -22.78 -16.69
CA SER A 426 -4.82 -22.40 -18.11
C SER A 426 -3.75 -21.35 -18.42
N GLN A 427 -3.53 -20.40 -17.50
CA GLN A 427 -2.54 -19.34 -17.70
C GLN A 427 -1.10 -19.85 -17.61
N ILE A 428 -0.81 -20.84 -16.77
CA ILE A 428 0.55 -21.39 -16.66
C ILE A 428 0.93 -22.14 -17.95
N GLU A 429 -0.01 -22.76 -18.66
CA GLU A 429 0.32 -23.42 -19.93
C GLU A 429 0.57 -22.41 -21.06
N ASN A 430 -0.27 -21.37 -21.16
CA ASN A 430 -0.30 -20.51 -22.34
C ASN A 430 0.35 -19.13 -22.15
N GLN A 431 0.35 -18.59 -20.92
CA GLN A 431 0.61 -17.17 -20.64
C GLN A 431 1.34 -16.97 -19.30
N LYS A 432 2.41 -17.74 -19.02
CA LYS A 432 3.18 -17.67 -17.75
C LYS A 432 3.62 -16.25 -17.37
N GLY A 433 4.11 -15.48 -18.35
CA GLY A 433 4.53 -14.09 -18.13
C GLY A 433 3.36 -13.17 -17.75
N ALA A 434 2.18 -13.35 -18.36
CA ALA A 434 1.00 -12.56 -18.03
C ALA A 434 0.43 -12.91 -16.64
N LEU A 435 0.52 -14.19 -16.24
CA LEU A 435 0.19 -14.60 -14.88
C LEU A 435 1.09 -13.88 -13.87
N LEU A 436 2.42 -13.94 -14.05
CA LEU A 436 3.36 -13.26 -13.15
C LEU A 436 3.11 -11.75 -13.11
N ALA A 437 2.90 -11.10 -14.25
CA ALA A 437 2.62 -9.66 -14.31
C ALA A 437 1.33 -9.27 -13.56
N ASN A 438 0.28 -10.08 -13.68
CA ASN A 438 -0.96 -9.87 -12.93
C ASN A 438 -0.74 -10.04 -11.42
N GLU A 439 0.01 -11.06 -11.01
CA GLU A 439 0.33 -11.28 -9.60
C GLU A 439 1.22 -10.17 -9.02
N ILE A 440 2.18 -9.67 -9.79
CA ILE A 440 2.97 -8.49 -9.41
C ILE A 440 2.05 -7.30 -9.12
N ARG A 441 1.06 -7.05 -9.97
CA ARG A 441 0.12 -5.92 -9.79
C ARG A 441 -0.84 -6.12 -8.60
N ASN A 442 -1.32 -7.33 -8.38
CA ASN A 442 -2.34 -7.62 -7.37
C ASN A 442 -1.73 -7.82 -5.96
N ASN A 443 -0.47 -8.25 -5.89
CA ASN A 443 0.23 -8.62 -4.67
C ASN A 443 1.55 -7.82 -4.50
N THR A 444 1.64 -6.60 -5.02
CA THR A 444 2.86 -5.77 -5.01
C THR A 444 3.49 -5.67 -3.62
N SER A 445 2.71 -5.31 -2.61
CA SER A 445 3.15 -5.15 -1.21
C SER A 445 3.79 -6.43 -0.67
N LYS A 446 3.09 -7.57 -0.80
CA LYS A 446 3.59 -8.89 -0.37
C LYS A 446 4.88 -9.29 -1.09
N LEU A 447 4.92 -9.14 -2.43
CA LEU A 447 6.09 -9.52 -3.22
C LEU A 447 7.31 -8.66 -2.90
N GLN A 448 7.13 -7.35 -2.73
CA GLN A 448 8.22 -6.46 -2.32
C GLN A 448 8.76 -6.84 -0.93
N LYS A 449 7.89 -7.18 0.05
CA LYS A 449 8.34 -7.66 1.36
C LYS A 449 9.17 -8.94 1.27
N PHE A 450 8.75 -9.93 0.47
CA PHE A 450 9.55 -11.15 0.24
C PHE A 450 10.91 -10.85 -0.37
N ILE A 451 10.97 -9.94 -1.35
CA ILE A 451 12.24 -9.56 -1.99
C ILE A 451 13.14 -8.81 -1.02
N CYS A 452 12.61 -7.86 -0.25
CA CYS A 452 13.35 -7.17 0.80
C CYS A 452 13.93 -8.17 1.82
N GLN A 453 13.13 -9.13 2.30
CA GLN A 453 13.60 -10.16 3.22
C GLN A 453 14.68 -11.04 2.58
N ALA A 454 14.53 -11.43 1.31
CA ALA A 454 15.54 -12.20 0.59
C ALA A 454 16.86 -11.42 0.39
N LEU A 455 16.78 -10.11 0.09
CA LEU A 455 17.93 -9.22 -0.05
C LEU A 455 18.64 -8.99 1.28
N ILE A 456 17.89 -8.67 2.34
CA ILE A 456 18.42 -8.56 3.71
C ILE A 456 19.04 -9.89 4.11
N SER A 457 18.45 -11.02 3.70
CA SER A 457 18.92 -12.38 3.97
C SER A 457 20.12 -12.80 3.09
N GLY A 458 20.47 -12.02 2.07
CA GLY A 458 21.57 -12.34 1.15
C GLY A 458 21.32 -13.61 0.35
N CYS A 459 20.05 -13.91 0.08
CA CYS A 459 19.63 -15.01 -0.78
C CYS A 459 19.75 -14.58 -2.25
N GLU A 460 20.59 -15.27 -3.01
CA GLU A 460 20.80 -14.97 -4.44
C GLU A 460 19.60 -15.33 -5.28
N ASP A 461 18.92 -16.42 -4.92
CA ASP A 461 17.77 -16.96 -5.63
C ASP A 461 16.49 -16.89 -4.78
N ILE A 462 15.39 -16.57 -5.44
CA ILE A 462 14.05 -16.65 -4.88
C ILE A 462 13.22 -17.68 -5.67
N LYS A 463 12.59 -18.60 -4.95
CA LYS A 463 11.70 -19.63 -5.51
C LYS A 463 10.26 -19.24 -5.19
N LEU A 464 9.52 -18.87 -6.23
CA LEU A 464 8.13 -18.42 -6.14
C LEU A 464 7.19 -19.55 -6.53
N GLY A 465 6.51 -20.14 -5.54
CA GLY A 465 5.49 -21.17 -5.75
C GLY A 465 4.15 -20.57 -6.15
N PHE A 466 3.49 -21.18 -7.15
CA PHE A 466 2.11 -20.87 -7.55
C PHE A 466 1.21 -21.98 -7.04
N ILE A 467 0.48 -21.73 -5.96
CA ILE A 467 -0.31 -22.72 -5.23
C ILE A 467 -1.79 -22.36 -5.37
N SER A 468 -2.64 -23.34 -5.67
CA SER A 468 -4.07 -23.15 -5.88
C SER A 468 -4.85 -24.12 -5.01
N ARG A 469 -6.01 -23.71 -4.50
CA ARG A 469 -6.93 -24.62 -3.79
C ARG A 469 -7.30 -25.81 -4.70
N LYS A 470 -7.49 -26.99 -4.11
CA LYS A 470 -8.02 -28.16 -4.85
C LYS A 470 -9.45 -27.90 -5.30
N ASN A 471 -10.26 -27.40 -4.38
CA ASN A 471 -11.64 -26.98 -4.61
C ASN A 471 -11.79 -25.52 -4.16
N ALA A 472 -12.55 -24.70 -4.89
CA ALA A 472 -12.71 -23.28 -4.59
C ALA A 472 -13.20 -22.99 -3.14
N ASN A 473 -14.04 -23.88 -2.61
CA ASN A 473 -14.65 -23.78 -1.29
C ASN A 473 -13.85 -24.49 -0.17
N ASP A 474 -12.65 -24.99 -0.47
CA ASP A 474 -11.80 -25.71 0.49
C ASP A 474 -10.48 -24.96 0.68
N ALA A 475 -10.35 -24.31 1.83
CA ALA A 475 -9.17 -23.52 2.19
C ALA A 475 -8.04 -24.35 2.83
N GLU A 476 -8.22 -25.66 3.04
CA GLU A 476 -7.21 -26.50 3.71
C GLU A 476 -6.41 -27.37 2.75
N ASN A 477 -6.95 -27.69 1.58
CA ASN A 477 -6.27 -28.56 0.61
C ASN A 477 -5.86 -27.80 -0.66
N HIS A 478 -4.58 -27.85 -0.99
CA HIS A 478 -3.99 -27.13 -2.12
C HIS A 478 -3.16 -28.04 -3.04
N ASN A 479 -2.87 -27.55 -4.25
CA ASN A 479 -1.96 -28.14 -5.21
C ASN A 479 -0.87 -27.13 -5.60
N ILE A 480 0.36 -27.61 -5.78
CA ILE A 480 1.47 -26.81 -6.30
C ILE A 480 1.40 -26.88 -7.83
N LEU A 481 1.05 -25.78 -8.49
CA LEU A 481 0.87 -25.76 -9.94
C LEU A 481 2.19 -25.55 -10.69
N SER A 482 3.05 -24.70 -10.16
CA SER A 482 4.33 -24.34 -10.78
C SER A 482 5.24 -23.68 -9.75
N ILE A 483 6.55 -23.73 -9.98
CA ILE A 483 7.55 -22.94 -9.25
C ILE A 483 8.33 -22.14 -10.27
N GLN A 484 8.46 -20.84 -10.03
CA GLN A 484 9.31 -19.97 -10.83
C GLN A 484 10.56 -19.59 -10.05
N SER A 485 11.72 -19.87 -10.64
CA SER A 485 13.03 -19.54 -10.10
C SER A 485 13.51 -18.21 -10.67
N HIS A 486 13.84 -17.26 -9.80
CA HIS A 486 14.36 -15.96 -10.20
C HIS A 486 15.61 -15.62 -9.39
N LYS A 487 16.53 -14.86 -9.98
CA LYS A 487 17.55 -14.16 -9.21
C LYS A 487 16.87 -13.02 -8.44
N THR A 488 17.17 -12.90 -7.15
CA THR A 488 16.50 -11.93 -6.27
C THR A 488 16.61 -10.49 -6.79
N LYS A 489 17.80 -10.10 -7.27
CA LYS A 489 18.06 -8.75 -7.80
C LYS A 489 17.29 -8.47 -9.10
N ASP A 490 17.17 -9.47 -9.96
CA ASP A 490 16.47 -9.33 -11.25
C ASP A 490 14.96 -9.16 -11.03
N LEU A 491 14.38 -9.98 -10.14
CA LEU A 491 12.97 -9.86 -9.76
C LEU A 491 12.68 -8.53 -9.05
N SER A 492 13.61 -8.04 -8.21
CA SER A 492 13.53 -6.73 -7.57
C SER A 492 13.38 -5.62 -8.63
N THR A 493 14.25 -5.64 -9.64
CA THR A 493 14.22 -4.67 -10.75
C THR A 493 12.91 -4.78 -11.54
N GLN A 494 12.45 -6.00 -11.84
CA GLN A 494 11.22 -6.25 -12.60
C GLN A 494 9.96 -5.68 -11.91
N ILE A 495 9.93 -5.69 -10.57
CA ILE A 495 8.79 -5.19 -9.76
C ILE A 495 8.93 -3.68 -9.45
N GLY A 496 9.98 -3.03 -9.96
CA GLY A 496 10.23 -1.61 -9.74
C GLY A 496 10.77 -1.28 -8.35
N LEU A 497 11.35 -2.27 -7.66
CA LEU A 497 11.99 -2.11 -6.36
C LEU A 497 13.50 -1.92 -6.56
N LYS A 498 13.95 -0.67 -6.54
CA LYS A 498 15.37 -0.32 -6.74
C LYS A 498 16.18 -0.52 -5.47
N TYR A 499 17.34 -1.17 -5.58
CA TYR A 499 18.18 -1.52 -4.43
C TYR A 499 18.62 -0.28 -3.61
N GLU A 500 18.94 0.83 -4.28
CA GLU A 500 19.30 2.11 -3.66
C GLU A 500 18.15 2.75 -2.90
N ASN A 501 16.93 2.55 -3.40
CA ASN A 501 15.74 3.15 -2.80
C ASN A 501 15.29 2.40 -1.55
N ILE A 502 15.39 1.06 -1.54
CA ILE A 502 15.10 0.20 -0.37
C ILE A 502 15.84 0.73 0.87
N TRP A 503 17.16 0.88 0.76
CA TRP A 503 18.00 1.33 1.86
C TRP A 503 17.86 2.83 2.13
N GLY A 504 17.58 3.65 1.10
CA GLY A 504 17.33 5.08 1.26
C GLY A 504 16.05 5.39 2.03
N ILE A 505 14.97 4.65 1.80
CA ILE A 505 13.72 4.77 2.57
C ILE A 505 13.97 4.41 4.03
N LEU A 506 14.63 3.27 4.29
CA LEU A 506 14.95 2.86 5.66
C LEU A 506 15.80 3.93 6.35
N ARG A 507 16.84 4.42 5.67
CA ARG A 507 17.73 5.45 6.20
C ARG A 507 16.98 6.73 6.55
N TYR A 508 16.02 7.12 5.71
CA TYR A 508 15.23 8.34 5.90
C TYR A 508 14.39 8.28 7.17
N ILE A 509 13.73 7.14 7.37
CA ILE A 509 12.90 6.90 8.56
C ILE A 509 13.78 6.87 9.81
N VAL A 510 14.95 6.23 9.74
CA VAL A 510 15.91 6.19 10.86
C VAL A 510 16.42 7.59 11.21
N ASP A 511 16.78 8.42 10.21
CA ASP A 511 17.24 9.79 10.45
C ASP A 511 16.14 10.60 11.17
N ILE A 512 14.87 10.50 10.74
CA ILE A 512 13.73 11.16 11.40
C ILE A 512 13.60 10.72 12.86
N ILE A 513 13.67 9.41 13.14
CA ILE A 513 13.56 8.87 14.50
C ILE A 513 14.75 9.33 15.35
N SER A 514 15.96 9.38 14.78
CA SER A 514 17.18 9.74 15.50
C SER A 514 17.19 11.17 16.05
N GLU A 515 16.45 12.08 15.40
CA GLU A 515 16.30 13.48 15.82
C GLU A 515 15.30 13.65 16.98
N LYS A 516 14.51 12.62 17.29
CA LYS A 516 13.51 12.65 18.36
C LYS A 516 14.16 12.42 19.73
N PRO A 517 13.54 12.89 20.83
CA PRO A 517 14.02 12.57 22.17
C PRO A 517 13.97 11.06 22.45
N ASP A 518 14.53 10.64 23.57
CA ASP A 518 14.43 9.25 23.99
C ASP A 518 13.00 8.94 24.45
N GLY A 519 12.54 7.72 24.17
CA GLY A 519 11.17 7.32 24.46
C GLY A 519 10.63 6.23 23.54
N LYS A 520 9.34 5.96 23.70
CA LYS A 520 8.58 4.98 22.94
C LYS A 520 7.75 5.67 21.86
N TYR A 521 7.83 5.11 20.66
CA TYR A 521 7.16 5.63 19.48
C TYR A 521 6.43 4.51 18.75
N VAL A 522 5.41 4.89 17.98
CA VAL A 522 4.69 4.00 17.07
C VAL A 522 4.75 4.62 15.68
N ILE A 523 5.31 3.88 14.72
CA ILE A 523 5.17 4.25 13.31
C ILE A 523 4.01 3.48 12.70
N LEU A 524 3.05 4.21 12.14
CA LEU A 524 1.79 3.68 11.64
C LEU A 524 1.62 4.05 10.17
N LYS A 525 1.34 3.05 9.33
CA LYS A 525 0.82 3.31 7.99
C LYS A 525 -0.66 3.67 8.08
N ASP A 526 -0.99 4.88 7.61
CA ASP A 526 -2.37 5.38 7.64
C ASP A 526 -3.28 4.50 6.76
N PRO A 527 -4.42 4.03 7.28
CA PRO A 527 -5.34 3.21 6.49
C PRO A 527 -5.85 3.91 5.22
N LEU A 528 -6.19 5.19 5.30
CA LEU A 528 -6.91 5.94 4.27
C LEU A 528 -5.97 6.80 3.41
N LYS A 529 -4.89 7.33 3.99
CA LYS A 529 -3.94 8.22 3.31
C LYS A 529 -2.64 7.48 2.96
N ALA A 530 -1.99 7.91 1.87
CA ALA A 530 -0.71 7.38 1.42
C ALA A 530 0.46 8.03 2.18
N LEU A 531 0.54 7.79 3.49
CA LEU A 531 1.58 8.31 4.37
C LEU A 531 1.87 7.38 5.56
N LEU A 532 3.04 7.54 6.17
CA LEU A 532 3.34 7.03 7.51
C LEU A 532 3.19 8.16 8.53
N ARG A 533 2.68 7.85 9.72
CA ARG A 533 2.71 8.74 10.88
C ARG A 533 3.60 8.17 11.96
N LEU A 534 4.46 9.02 12.52
CA LEU A 534 5.20 8.71 13.73
C LEU A 534 4.47 9.35 14.91
N TYR A 535 4.10 8.52 15.88
CA TYR A 535 3.47 8.93 17.13
C TYR A 535 4.46 8.74 18.29
N CYS A 536 4.51 9.69 19.23
CA CYS A 536 5.09 9.47 20.55
C CYS A 536 3.98 8.97 21.47
N THR A 537 4.19 7.84 22.16
CA THR A 537 3.14 7.25 23.01
C THR A 537 3.08 7.85 24.41
N HIS A 538 4.13 8.57 24.84
CA HIS A 538 4.28 9.11 26.20
C HIS A 538 4.10 8.08 27.32
N ASP A 539 4.29 6.79 27.01
CA ASP A 539 4.26 5.73 28.01
C ASP A 539 5.54 5.80 28.85
N ASP A 540 5.50 6.62 29.90
CA ASP A 540 6.55 6.70 30.92
C ASP A 540 6.74 5.32 31.59
N GLU A 541 8.00 5.03 31.94
CA GLU A 541 8.45 3.90 32.76
C GLU A 541 7.95 3.95 34.22
N ASN A 542 6.67 4.23 34.44
CA ASN A 542 6.05 4.23 35.77
C ASN A 542 4.74 3.44 35.77
N ASN A 543 4.85 2.13 35.55
CA ASN A 543 3.98 1.13 36.17
C ASN A 543 4.71 -0.20 36.36
#